data_AF-S9R6A2-F1
#
_entry.id   AF-S9R6A2-F1
#
_cell.length_a   1.000
_cell.length_b   1.000
_cell.length_c   1.000
_cell.angle_alpha   90.00
_cell.angle_beta   90.00
_cell.angle_gamma   90.00
#
_symmetry.space_group_name_H-M   'P 1'
#
loop_
_entity.id
_entity.type
_entity.pdbx_description
1 polymer ?
#
loop_
_entity_poly.entity_id
_entity_poly.type
_entity_poly.pdbx_seq_one_letter_code
_entity_poly.pdbx_strand_id
1 'polypeptide(L)'
;MSTAPVVHPPRASRVPRDFYEDFVRFSQGSQAGFLAERERWLRALPVEAREELLFEFEMLLRGLERYVHQEDNGVTDAQEQPLVTRDFREELKDIRATLSQAIRLARHLLDPDSDQKLQFRRYVETQLADDRGMRSRIEGERKQETPQESLFVLRQSFESLRNLIDHLLQLPVCGLSLFTDVGNLVLREIVLNRYFRPCRLTEFRLEYDRLRSPRLLELLATVPAETRPLFTTVYLGLFRLLHCLAYVSQDAQGPIPRRVRVLLALVRSEALSLVGYLKNEIAPRAGPKPLQAACLRAARDIARETERIARDILVELDRDRAAAARASYAFTQLFQAQVVALTEALSPGSASGEAPYEQLVSATESAERLRRDLWVFSQLCRAAEGHLRNDNVPSAEAVISSIVAFLGYFQDGSYQLLRYVDYEAFDRFSALLTELPWPPEGPAVRTRLIEDLRGFSQVLENTFAAVSRRAQLRGFNFDREEAERLRDRFLAEGS
;
A
#
# COMPACT_ATOMS: atom_id res chain seq x y z
N MET A 1 -10.59 -4.94 57.82
CA MET A 1 -10.78 -3.88 56.80
C MET A 1 -9.61 -4.00 55.82
N SER A 2 -9.85 -4.59 54.65
CA SER A 2 -8.83 -4.86 53.64
C SER A 2 -8.78 -3.69 52.67
N THR A 3 -7.65 -3.00 52.58
CA THR A 3 -7.43 -1.88 51.67
C THR A 3 -7.28 -2.41 50.24
N ALA A 4 -8.27 -2.13 49.40
CA ALA A 4 -8.20 -2.40 47.97
C ALA A 4 -7.06 -1.59 47.32
N PRO A 5 -6.34 -2.17 46.35
CA PRO A 5 -5.29 -1.45 45.65
C PRO A 5 -5.90 -0.35 44.77
N VAL A 6 -5.36 0.85 44.90
CA VAL A 6 -5.71 2.01 44.06
C VAL A 6 -5.26 1.69 42.64
N VAL A 7 -6.21 1.39 41.75
CA VAL A 7 -5.97 1.28 40.31
C VAL A 7 -5.79 2.70 39.79
N HIS A 8 -4.55 3.07 39.48
CA HIS A 8 -4.29 4.31 38.74
C HIS A 8 -4.87 4.18 37.33
N PRO A 9 -5.62 5.19 36.84
CA PRO A 9 -6.06 5.19 35.45
C PRO A 9 -4.84 5.20 34.52
N PRO A 10 -4.90 4.55 33.35
CA PRO A 10 -3.81 4.62 32.37
C PRO A 10 -3.57 6.08 32.01
N ARG A 11 -2.32 6.55 32.18
CA ARG A 11 -1.90 7.88 31.71
C ARG A 11 -2.23 7.99 30.23
N ALA A 12 -2.99 9.01 29.84
CA ALA A 12 -3.23 9.32 28.43
C ALA A 12 -1.86 9.44 27.73
N SER A 13 -1.70 8.76 26.59
CA SER A 13 -0.45 8.81 25.83
C SER A 13 -0.17 10.27 25.42
N ARG A 14 0.99 10.79 25.81
CA ARG A 14 1.42 12.15 25.41
C ARG A 14 1.67 12.25 23.91
N VAL A 15 2.03 11.12 23.28
CA VAL A 15 2.26 11.04 21.84
C VAL A 15 0.94 10.84 21.10
N PRO A 16 0.66 11.66 20.07
CA PRO A 16 -0.49 11.50 19.19
C PRO A 16 -0.51 10.10 18.55
N ARG A 17 -1.70 9.51 18.38
CA ARG A 17 -1.82 8.24 17.66
C ARG A 17 -1.77 8.51 16.17
N ASP A 18 -0.96 7.74 15.45
CA ASP A 18 -0.94 7.80 13.99
C ASP A 18 -2.25 7.21 13.43
N PHE A 19 -3.09 8.10 12.91
CA PHE A 19 -4.37 7.72 12.29
C PHE A 19 -4.18 6.70 11.15
N TYR A 20 -3.15 6.85 10.32
CA TYR A 20 -2.93 5.97 9.17
C TYR A 20 -2.45 4.60 9.59
N GLU A 21 -1.54 4.53 10.57
CA GLU A 21 -1.10 3.25 11.12
C GLU A 21 -2.28 2.48 11.74
N ASP A 22 -3.08 3.15 12.57
CA ASP A 22 -4.27 2.57 13.19
C ASP A 22 -5.32 2.16 12.13
N PHE A 23 -5.54 2.99 11.12
CA PHE A 23 -6.45 2.71 10.01
C PHE A 23 -6.01 1.47 9.23
N VAL A 24 -4.73 1.39 8.85
CA VAL A 24 -4.20 0.24 8.11
C VAL A 24 -4.28 -1.01 8.98
N ARG A 25 -3.88 -0.95 10.25
CA ARG A 25 -3.98 -2.08 11.17
C ARG A 25 -5.43 -2.57 11.32
N PHE A 26 -6.39 -1.65 11.44
CA PHE A 26 -7.82 -2.00 11.50
C PHE A 26 -8.30 -2.67 10.22
N SER A 27 -7.86 -2.17 9.06
CA SER A 27 -8.23 -2.74 7.76
C SER A 27 -7.79 -4.21 7.60
N GLN A 28 -6.70 -4.62 8.26
CA GLN A 28 -6.07 -5.93 8.11
C GLN A 28 -6.66 -7.05 8.99
N GLY A 29 -7.55 -6.70 9.92
CA GLY A 29 -8.26 -7.67 10.77
C GLY A 29 -7.33 -8.65 11.52
N SER A 30 -7.65 -9.94 11.47
CA SER A 30 -6.94 -11.00 12.21
C SER A 30 -5.54 -11.36 11.67
N GLN A 31 -5.11 -10.76 10.56
CA GLN A 31 -3.82 -11.06 9.92
C GLN A 31 -2.65 -10.24 10.47
N ALA A 32 -2.90 -9.29 11.38
CA ALA A 32 -1.90 -8.32 11.84
C ALA A 32 -0.55 -8.95 12.29
N GLY A 33 -0.58 -10.11 12.94
CA GLY A 33 0.64 -10.81 13.38
C GLY A 33 1.54 -11.27 12.23
N PHE A 34 0.99 -11.93 11.20
CA PHE A 34 1.76 -12.36 10.02
C PHE A 34 2.25 -11.17 9.20
N LEU A 35 1.46 -10.10 9.18
CA LEU A 35 1.79 -8.91 8.42
C LEU A 35 2.96 -8.16 9.05
N ALA A 36 3.06 -8.10 10.37
CA ALA A 36 4.22 -7.52 11.05
C ALA A 36 5.52 -8.29 10.75
N GLU A 37 5.47 -9.62 10.62
CA GLU A 37 6.64 -10.42 10.24
C GLU A 37 6.99 -10.26 8.75
N ARG A 38 5.99 -10.24 7.85
CA ARG A 38 6.17 -9.87 6.43
C ARG A 38 6.77 -8.48 6.29
N GLU A 39 6.34 -7.55 7.12
CA GLU A 39 6.82 -6.18 7.13
C GLU A 39 8.33 -6.12 7.45
N ARG A 40 8.74 -6.79 8.53
CA ARG A 40 10.16 -6.90 8.91
C ARG A 40 10.98 -7.57 7.82
N TRP A 41 10.46 -8.64 7.23
CA TRP A 41 11.09 -9.33 6.11
C TRP A 41 11.33 -8.39 4.93
N LEU A 42 10.31 -7.63 4.51
CA LEU A 42 10.43 -6.70 3.40
C LEU A 42 11.45 -5.61 3.70
N ARG A 43 11.46 -5.05 4.92
CA ARG A 43 12.43 -4.03 5.35
C ARG A 43 13.87 -4.54 5.29
N ALA A 44 14.11 -5.81 5.62
CA ALA A 44 15.44 -6.43 5.61
C ALA A 44 15.94 -6.83 4.21
N LEU A 45 15.06 -6.88 3.21
CA LEU A 45 15.38 -7.43 1.89
C LEU A 45 16.31 -6.48 1.09
N PRO A 46 17.51 -6.91 0.66
CA PRO A 46 18.48 -6.05 -0.04
C PRO A 46 18.16 -5.89 -1.53
N VAL A 47 16.90 -5.66 -1.88
CA VAL A 47 16.40 -5.58 -3.25
C VAL A 47 15.90 -4.17 -3.53
N GLU A 48 16.39 -3.57 -4.61
CA GLU A 48 15.92 -2.25 -5.06
C GLU A 48 14.44 -2.33 -5.49
N ALA A 49 13.66 -1.28 -5.16
CA ALA A 49 12.24 -1.19 -5.49
C ALA A 49 11.40 -2.41 -5.04
N ARG A 50 11.81 -3.09 -3.96
CA ARG A 50 11.11 -4.24 -3.35
C ARG A 50 9.62 -3.98 -3.08
N GLU A 51 9.25 -2.74 -2.73
CA GLU A 51 7.85 -2.35 -2.50
C GLU A 51 7.04 -2.41 -3.80
N GLU A 52 7.60 -1.94 -4.91
CA GLU A 52 6.97 -1.97 -6.24
C GLU A 52 6.91 -3.39 -6.81
N LEU A 53 7.95 -4.20 -6.59
CA LEU A 53 7.95 -5.61 -6.96
C LEU A 53 6.89 -6.40 -6.18
N LEU A 54 6.76 -6.13 -4.88
CA LEU A 54 5.74 -6.75 -4.03
C LEU A 54 4.33 -6.29 -4.40
N PHE A 55 4.16 -4.99 -4.70
CA PHE A 55 2.90 -4.46 -5.19
C PHE A 55 2.46 -5.17 -6.47
N GLU A 56 3.32 -5.19 -7.49
CA GLU A 56 3.00 -5.86 -8.76
C GLU A 56 2.67 -7.34 -8.50
N PHE A 57 3.46 -8.02 -7.68
CA PHE A 57 3.24 -9.42 -7.34
C PHE A 57 1.85 -9.65 -6.73
N GLU A 58 1.48 -8.90 -5.69
CA GLU A 58 0.18 -9.06 -5.02
C GLU A 58 -0.99 -8.64 -5.90
N MET A 59 -0.81 -7.63 -6.77
CA MET A 59 -1.82 -7.25 -7.75
C MET A 59 -2.01 -8.32 -8.83
N LEU A 60 -0.96 -9.04 -9.24
CA LEU A 60 -1.12 -10.18 -10.14
C LEU A 60 -1.85 -11.35 -9.45
N LEU A 61 -1.60 -11.60 -8.15
CA LEU A 61 -2.34 -12.62 -7.40
C LEU A 61 -3.82 -12.23 -7.29
N ARG A 62 -4.10 -10.97 -6.96
CA ARG A 62 -5.47 -10.44 -6.90
C ARG A 62 -6.14 -10.47 -8.27
N GLY A 63 -5.39 -10.14 -9.31
CA GLY A 63 -5.86 -10.18 -10.69
C GLY A 63 -6.20 -11.60 -11.12
N LEU A 64 -5.37 -12.60 -10.81
CA LEU A 64 -5.71 -14.00 -11.04
C LEU A 64 -6.98 -14.40 -10.29
N GLU A 65 -7.16 -13.93 -9.05
CA GLU A 65 -8.38 -14.19 -8.29
C GLU A 65 -9.62 -13.67 -9.03
N ARG A 66 -9.58 -12.43 -9.50
CA ARG A 66 -10.69 -11.83 -10.25
C ARG A 66 -10.86 -12.41 -11.64
N TYR A 67 -9.77 -12.76 -12.31
CA TYR A 67 -9.81 -13.28 -13.68
C TYR A 67 -10.39 -14.70 -13.79
N VAL A 68 -10.36 -15.47 -12.71
CA VAL A 68 -11.04 -16.78 -12.69
C VAL A 68 -12.55 -16.62 -12.52
N HIS A 69 -13.00 -15.55 -11.86
CA HIS A 69 -14.42 -15.24 -11.69
C HIS A 69 -14.94 -14.55 -12.95
N GLN A 70 -15.59 -15.33 -13.83
CA GLN A 70 -15.90 -14.94 -15.21
C GLN A 70 -16.76 -13.69 -15.39
N GLU A 71 -17.51 -13.27 -14.37
CA GLU A 71 -18.26 -12.01 -14.39
C GLU A 71 -17.33 -10.80 -14.61
N ASP A 72 -16.07 -10.92 -14.19
CA ASP A 72 -15.07 -9.85 -14.22
C ASP A 72 -14.18 -9.84 -15.48
N ASN A 73 -14.17 -10.92 -16.26
CA ASN A 73 -13.25 -11.06 -17.40
C ASN A 73 -13.51 -10.10 -18.55
N GLY A 74 -14.68 -9.48 -18.64
CA GLY A 74 -14.94 -8.29 -19.48
C GLY A 74 -14.71 -8.44 -20.99
N VAL A 75 -14.34 -9.63 -21.46
CA VAL A 75 -13.85 -9.89 -22.83
C VAL A 75 -14.96 -10.42 -23.76
N THR A 76 -16.15 -10.71 -23.26
CA THR A 76 -17.20 -11.32 -24.10
C THR A 76 -18.60 -10.84 -23.75
N ASP A 77 -19.33 -10.45 -24.79
CA ASP A 77 -20.77 -10.32 -24.73
C ASP A 77 -21.39 -11.72 -24.63
N ALA A 78 -21.98 -12.03 -23.48
CA ALA A 78 -22.65 -13.30 -23.23
C ALA A 78 -23.84 -13.53 -24.19
N GLN A 79 -24.32 -12.47 -24.87
CA GLN A 79 -25.37 -12.57 -25.88
C GLN A 79 -24.87 -13.09 -27.23
N GLU A 80 -23.60 -12.89 -27.57
CA GLU A 80 -23.03 -13.30 -28.86
C GLU A 80 -22.46 -14.74 -28.83
N GLN A 81 -21.95 -15.22 -27.68
CA GLN A 81 -21.39 -16.56 -27.54
C GLN A 81 -21.71 -17.19 -26.18
N PRO A 82 -22.56 -18.24 -26.13
CA PRO A 82 -22.82 -18.97 -24.89
C PRO A 82 -21.53 -19.53 -24.27
N LEU A 83 -21.32 -19.25 -22.98
CA LEU A 83 -20.09 -19.62 -22.24
C LEU A 83 -19.77 -21.11 -22.32
N VAL A 84 -20.79 -21.98 -22.37
CA VAL A 84 -20.63 -23.44 -22.35
C VAL A 84 -19.94 -23.97 -23.62
N THR A 85 -20.12 -23.30 -24.76
CA THR A 85 -19.60 -23.74 -26.06
C THR A 85 -18.30 -23.03 -26.47
N ARG A 86 -17.81 -22.11 -25.64
CA ARG A 86 -16.65 -21.28 -25.94
C ARG A 86 -15.34 -22.01 -25.64
N ASP A 87 -14.31 -21.72 -26.45
CA ASP A 87 -12.94 -22.12 -26.17
C ASP A 87 -12.24 -21.08 -25.27
N PHE A 88 -11.76 -21.53 -24.11
CA PHE A 88 -11.08 -20.73 -23.09
C PHE A 88 -9.55 -20.81 -23.18
N ARG A 89 -9.02 -21.25 -24.33
CA ARG A 89 -7.59 -21.42 -24.54
C ARG A 89 -6.81 -20.11 -24.43
N GLU A 90 -7.39 -18.98 -24.82
CA GLU A 90 -6.76 -17.67 -24.70
C GLU A 90 -6.65 -17.22 -23.24
N GLU A 91 -7.70 -17.41 -22.45
CA GLU A 91 -7.70 -17.12 -21.02
C GLU A 91 -6.71 -18.00 -20.26
N LEU A 92 -6.59 -19.29 -20.62
CA LEU A 92 -5.57 -20.17 -20.05
C LEU A 92 -4.14 -19.68 -20.38
N LYS A 93 -3.91 -19.15 -21.59
CA LYS A 93 -2.62 -18.51 -21.94
C LYS A 93 -2.38 -17.26 -21.08
N ASP A 94 -3.43 -16.52 -20.74
CA ASP A 94 -3.34 -15.32 -19.91
C ASP A 94 -3.01 -15.67 -18.45
N ILE A 95 -3.66 -16.69 -17.89
CA ILE A 95 -3.30 -17.26 -16.58
C ILE A 95 -1.85 -17.72 -16.60
N ARG A 96 -1.43 -18.50 -17.60
CA ARG A 96 -0.05 -18.99 -17.71
C ARG A 96 0.98 -17.85 -17.77
N ALA A 97 0.70 -16.82 -18.56
CA ALA A 97 1.59 -15.66 -18.69
C ALA A 97 1.70 -14.89 -17.37
N THR A 98 0.58 -14.75 -16.66
CA THR A 98 0.52 -14.09 -15.35
C THR A 98 1.27 -14.88 -14.27
N LEU A 99 1.07 -16.21 -14.20
CA LEU A 99 1.86 -17.09 -13.35
C LEU A 99 3.35 -16.97 -13.64
N SER A 100 3.73 -16.87 -14.91
CA SER A 100 5.13 -16.70 -15.31
C SER A 100 5.73 -15.39 -14.80
N GLN A 101 4.97 -14.29 -14.80
CA GLN A 101 5.41 -13.03 -14.22
C GLN A 101 5.46 -13.11 -12.68
N ALA A 102 4.44 -13.70 -12.04
CA ALA A 102 4.44 -13.89 -10.59
C ALA A 102 5.64 -14.72 -10.12
N ILE A 103 6.01 -15.79 -10.84
CA ILE A 103 7.21 -16.59 -10.58
C ILE A 103 8.47 -15.72 -10.69
N ARG A 104 8.57 -14.86 -11.72
CA ARG A 104 9.72 -13.95 -11.88
C ARG A 104 9.82 -12.99 -10.71
N LEU A 105 8.74 -12.31 -10.34
CA LEU A 105 8.74 -11.36 -9.21
C LEU A 105 9.07 -12.07 -7.89
N ALA A 106 8.48 -13.24 -7.65
CA ALA A 106 8.80 -14.06 -6.47
C ALA A 106 10.29 -14.39 -6.38
N ARG A 107 10.96 -14.71 -7.51
CA ARG A 107 12.42 -14.95 -7.52
C ARG A 107 13.25 -13.72 -7.15
N HIS A 108 12.81 -12.52 -7.52
CA HIS A 108 13.50 -11.28 -7.15
C HIS A 108 13.28 -10.94 -5.67
N LEU A 109 12.13 -11.32 -5.11
CA LEU A 109 11.79 -11.09 -3.71
C LEU A 109 12.37 -12.15 -2.76
N LEU A 110 12.76 -13.32 -3.28
CA LEU A 110 13.44 -14.35 -2.50
C LEU A 110 14.90 -13.97 -2.25
N ASP A 111 15.35 -14.17 -1.02
CA ASP A 111 16.76 -14.03 -0.67
C ASP A 111 17.56 -15.22 -1.26
N PRO A 112 18.67 -15.00 -2.00
CA PRO A 112 19.38 -16.07 -2.70
C PRO A 112 19.87 -17.19 -1.79
N ASP A 113 20.38 -16.86 -0.59
CA ASP A 113 20.90 -17.84 0.36
C ASP A 113 19.76 -18.68 0.95
N SER A 114 18.64 -18.03 1.27
CA SER A 114 17.44 -18.69 1.76
C SER A 114 16.82 -19.61 0.69
N ASP A 115 16.73 -19.15 -0.56
CA ASP A 115 16.20 -19.95 -1.67
C ASP A 115 17.04 -21.21 -1.92
N GLN A 116 18.37 -21.10 -1.96
CA GLN A 116 19.25 -22.27 -2.11
C GLN A 116 19.06 -23.30 -0.99
N LYS A 117 18.97 -22.86 0.26
CA LYS A 117 18.72 -23.75 1.41
C LYS A 117 17.38 -24.46 1.30
N LEU A 118 16.33 -23.74 0.91
CA LEU A 118 14.98 -24.30 0.75
C LEU A 118 14.92 -25.28 -0.44
N GLN A 119 15.61 -24.98 -1.54
CA GLN A 119 15.75 -25.91 -2.68
C GLN A 119 16.48 -27.19 -2.28
N PHE A 120 17.60 -27.07 -1.56
CA PHE A 120 18.36 -28.22 -1.07
C PHE A 120 17.52 -29.08 -0.11
N ARG A 121 16.87 -28.45 0.88
CA ARG A 121 15.96 -29.13 1.80
C ARG A 121 14.90 -29.93 1.05
N ARG A 122 14.24 -29.31 0.06
CA ARG A 122 13.23 -30.00 -0.76
C ARG A 122 13.83 -31.15 -1.57
N TYR A 123 15.00 -30.96 -2.18
CA TYR A 123 15.67 -32.01 -2.94
C TYR A 123 15.95 -33.24 -2.07
N VAL A 124 16.49 -33.02 -0.86
CA VAL A 124 16.73 -34.07 0.13
C VAL A 124 15.42 -34.74 0.54
N GLU A 125 14.39 -33.97 0.87
CA GLU A 125 13.06 -34.50 1.22
C GLU A 125 12.40 -35.28 0.08
N THR A 126 12.69 -34.95 -1.18
CA THR A 126 12.12 -35.66 -2.34
C THR A 126 12.86 -36.97 -2.63
N GLN A 127 14.18 -36.99 -2.46
CA GLN A 127 15.01 -38.17 -2.74
C GLN A 127 15.02 -39.20 -1.59
N LEU A 128 14.74 -38.77 -0.36
CA LEU A 128 14.82 -39.62 0.84
C LEU A 128 13.46 -40.00 1.44
N ALA A 129 12.33 -39.59 0.85
CA ALA A 129 11.01 -39.82 1.43
C ALA A 129 10.38 -41.16 1.02
N ASP A 130 10.15 -42.03 2.01
CA ASP A 130 9.09 -43.05 1.98
C ASP A 130 7.70 -42.37 2.06
N ASP A 131 6.59 -43.12 1.88
CA ASP A 131 5.20 -42.60 1.92
C ASP A 131 4.89 -41.72 3.16
N ARG A 132 5.50 -42.02 4.32
CA ARG A 132 5.37 -41.22 5.55
C ARG A 132 6.09 -39.87 5.43
N GLY A 133 7.25 -39.83 4.78
CA GLY A 133 8.00 -38.60 4.49
C GLY A 133 7.25 -37.69 3.53
N MET A 134 6.54 -38.26 2.54
CA MET A 134 5.70 -37.48 1.63
C MET A 134 4.58 -36.74 2.36
N ARG A 135 3.85 -37.41 3.26
CA ARG A 135 2.80 -36.76 4.08
C ARG A 135 3.37 -35.68 5.00
N SER A 136 4.48 -35.98 5.69
CA SER A 136 5.14 -35.02 6.57
C SER A 136 5.62 -33.78 5.82
N ARG A 137 6.11 -33.93 4.58
CA ARG A 137 6.49 -32.82 3.70
C ARG A 137 5.31 -31.92 3.37
N ILE A 138 4.19 -32.49 2.91
CA ILE A 138 2.97 -31.73 2.58
C ILE A 138 2.44 -30.99 3.82
N GLU A 139 2.50 -31.62 4.99
CA GLU A 139 2.14 -30.97 6.26
C GLU A 139 3.12 -29.85 6.64
N GLY A 140 4.42 -30.02 6.37
CA GLY A 140 5.44 -28.99 6.55
C GLY A 140 5.26 -27.78 5.63
N GLU A 141 4.98 -28.00 4.35
CA GLU A 141 4.68 -26.95 3.36
C GLU A 141 3.43 -26.12 3.72
N ARG A 142 2.53 -26.66 4.56
CA ARG A 142 1.39 -25.91 5.09
C ARG A 142 1.73 -25.02 6.28
N LYS A 143 2.83 -25.29 7.00
CA LYS A 143 3.19 -24.52 8.19
C LYS A 143 3.65 -23.11 7.84
N GLN A 144 4.48 -22.98 6.81
CA GLN A 144 4.90 -21.68 6.25
C GLN A 144 5.30 -20.73 7.39
N GLU A 145 6.39 -21.02 8.09
CA GLU A 145 6.71 -20.32 9.33
C GLU A 145 7.21 -18.91 9.04
N THR A 146 7.90 -18.72 7.92
CA THR A 146 8.44 -17.43 7.49
C THR A 146 7.87 -16.94 6.16
N PRO A 147 7.94 -15.62 5.86
CA PRO A 147 7.62 -15.08 4.54
C PRO A 147 8.46 -15.71 3.42
N GLN A 148 9.75 -15.97 3.64
CA GLN A 148 10.62 -16.61 2.64
C GLN A 148 10.15 -18.01 2.27
N GLU A 149 9.82 -18.85 3.26
CA GLU A 149 9.26 -20.19 3.03
C GLU A 149 7.93 -20.12 2.27
N SER A 150 7.08 -19.17 2.64
CA SER A 150 5.75 -19.01 2.03
C SER A 150 5.83 -18.58 0.57
N LEU A 151 6.72 -17.64 0.26
CA LEU A 151 6.96 -17.21 -1.11
C LEU A 151 7.58 -18.33 -1.94
N PHE A 152 8.48 -19.11 -1.35
CA PHE A 152 9.11 -20.27 -1.98
C PHE A 152 8.09 -21.34 -2.34
N VAL A 153 7.23 -21.75 -1.40
CA VAL A 153 6.17 -22.74 -1.63
C VAL A 153 5.22 -22.25 -2.74
N LEU A 154 4.77 -20.99 -2.67
CA LEU A 154 3.88 -20.42 -3.68
C LEU A 154 4.51 -20.39 -5.07
N ARG A 155 5.79 -20.00 -5.17
CA ARG A 155 6.55 -20.02 -6.43
C ARG A 155 6.57 -21.41 -7.04
N GLN A 156 6.81 -22.44 -6.24
CA GLN A 156 6.84 -23.83 -6.72
C GLN A 156 5.48 -24.35 -7.17
N SER A 157 4.43 -24.01 -6.43
CA SER A 157 3.06 -24.30 -6.83
C SER A 157 2.74 -23.66 -8.19
N PHE A 158 3.13 -22.40 -8.39
CA PHE A 158 2.94 -21.72 -9.67
C PHE A 158 3.79 -22.30 -10.80
N GLU A 159 5.03 -22.71 -10.55
CA GLU A 159 5.86 -23.40 -11.55
C GLU A 159 5.18 -24.71 -12.00
N SER A 160 4.64 -25.47 -11.05
CA SER A 160 3.92 -26.72 -11.31
C SER A 160 2.63 -26.48 -12.08
N LEU A 161 1.82 -25.49 -11.67
CA LEU A 161 0.57 -25.12 -12.34
C LEU A 161 0.82 -24.58 -13.76
N ARG A 162 1.85 -23.75 -13.95
CA ARG A 162 2.25 -23.26 -15.27
C ARG A 162 2.60 -24.43 -16.19
N ASN A 163 3.42 -25.37 -15.71
CA ASN A 163 3.79 -26.55 -16.50
C ASN A 163 2.56 -27.41 -16.83
N LEU A 164 1.62 -27.59 -15.90
CA LEU A 164 0.35 -28.28 -16.14
C LEU A 164 -0.47 -27.57 -17.24
N ILE A 165 -0.58 -26.24 -17.18
CA ILE A 165 -1.27 -25.45 -18.20
C ILE A 165 -0.59 -25.59 -19.57
N ASP A 166 0.74 -25.63 -19.63
CA ASP A 166 1.46 -25.85 -20.91
C ASP A 166 1.08 -27.17 -21.58
N HIS A 167 0.84 -28.23 -20.82
CA HIS A 167 0.35 -29.50 -21.36
C HIS A 167 -1.13 -29.43 -21.75
N LEU A 168 -1.98 -28.81 -20.92
CA LEU A 168 -3.40 -28.63 -21.23
C LEU A 168 -3.62 -27.79 -22.49
N LEU A 169 -2.78 -26.79 -22.75
CA LEU A 169 -2.84 -25.95 -23.94
C LEU A 169 -2.48 -26.69 -25.24
N GLN A 170 -2.04 -27.94 -25.18
CA GLN A 170 -1.87 -28.81 -26.35
C GLN A 170 -3.20 -29.40 -26.84
N LEU A 171 -4.25 -29.37 -26.00
CA LEU A 171 -5.59 -29.78 -26.40
C LEU A 171 -6.13 -28.85 -27.49
N PRO A 172 -6.95 -29.37 -28.42
CA PRO A 172 -7.51 -28.57 -29.52
C PRO A 172 -8.48 -27.49 -29.02
N VAL A 173 -9.25 -27.81 -27.98
CA VAL A 173 -10.26 -26.92 -27.36
C VAL A 173 -10.16 -27.04 -25.84
N CYS A 174 -10.24 -25.92 -25.14
CA CYS A 174 -10.27 -25.85 -23.68
C CYS A 174 -11.67 -25.37 -23.24
N GLY A 175 -12.50 -26.30 -22.77
CA GLY A 175 -13.86 -25.96 -22.33
C GLY A 175 -13.91 -25.21 -20.99
N LEU A 176 -15.10 -24.71 -20.66
CA LEU A 176 -15.40 -23.97 -19.43
C LEU A 176 -14.99 -24.70 -18.15
N SER A 177 -15.28 -26.00 -18.04
CA SER A 177 -14.94 -26.79 -16.84
C SER A 177 -13.44 -26.82 -16.61
N LEU A 178 -12.65 -27.07 -17.66
CA LEU A 178 -11.20 -27.09 -17.59
C LEU A 178 -10.64 -25.75 -17.12
N PHE A 179 -11.15 -24.65 -17.69
CA PHE A 179 -10.75 -23.30 -17.29
C PHE A 179 -11.03 -23.04 -15.80
N THR A 180 -12.26 -23.35 -15.36
CA THR A 180 -12.68 -23.18 -13.97
C THR A 180 -11.88 -24.06 -13.01
N ASP A 181 -11.59 -25.31 -13.38
CA ASP A 181 -10.79 -26.23 -12.56
C ASP A 181 -9.36 -25.75 -12.39
N VAL A 182 -8.71 -25.31 -13.48
CA VAL A 182 -7.38 -24.68 -13.42
C VAL A 182 -7.41 -23.43 -12.55
N GLY A 183 -8.43 -22.59 -12.71
CA GLY A 183 -8.63 -21.40 -11.91
C GLY A 183 -8.77 -21.72 -10.41
N ASN A 184 -9.58 -22.71 -10.06
CA ASN A 184 -9.74 -23.17 -8.68
C ASN A 184 -8.44 -23.70 -8.07
N LEU A 185 -7.60 -24.38 -8.85
CA LEU A 185 -6.28 -24.81 -8.39
C LEU A 185 -5.37 -23.62 -8.10
N VAL A 186 -5.31 -22.62 -9.00
CA VAL A 186 -4.54 -21.39 -8.77
C VAL A 186 -5.03 -20.65 -7.52
N LEU A 187 -6.35 -20.46 -7.40
CA LEU A 187 -7.00 -19.81 -6.27
C LEU A 187 -6.67 -20.50 -4.94
N ARG A 188 -6.71 -21.84 -4.94
CA ARG A 188 -6.40 -22.62 -3.74
C ARG A 188 -4.98 -22.37 -3.26
N GLU A 189 -3.99 -22.36 -4.15
CA GLU A 189 -2.60 -22.09 -3.79
C GLU A 189 -2.40 -20.67 -3.23
N ILE A 190 -3.09 -19.69 -3.83
CA ILE A 190 -3.08 -18.30 -3.34
C ILE A 190 -3.70 -18.21 -1.93
N VAL A 191 -4.87 -18.81 -1.71
CA VAL A 191 -5.59 -18.73 -0.43
C VAL A 191 -4.87 -19.54 0.67
N LEU A 192 -4.25 -20.66 0.33
CA LEU A 192 -3.48 -21.46 1.30
C LEU A 192 -2.15 -20.81 1.69
N ASN A 193 -1.68 -19.80 0.96
CA ASN A 193 -0.50 -19.05 1.37
C ASN A 193 -0.76 -18.25 2.65
N ARG A 194 0.18 -18.27 3.59
CA ARG A 194 0.00 -17.65 4.91
C ARG A 194 0.34 -16.16 4.92
N TYR A 195 1.30 -15.72 4.10
CA TYR A 195 1.84 -14.36 4.14
C TYR A 195 1.46 -13.51 2.91
N PHE A 196 1.30 -14.12 1.73
CA PHE A 196 1.02 -13.45 0.47
C PHE A 196 -0.41 -13.73 0.01
N ARG A 197 -1.36 -13.17 0.76
CA ARG A 197 -2.77 -13.19 0.38
C ARG A 197 -3.14 -11.88 -0.28
N PRO A 198 -3.84 -11.92 -1.44
CA PRO A 198 -4.32 -10.72 -2.10
C PRO A 198 -5.15 -9.86 -1.14
N CYS A 199 -4.81 -8.58 -1.06
CA CYS A 199 -5.59 -7.61 -0.30
C CYS A 199 -6.93 -7.38 -0.97
N ARG A 200 -8.00 -7.27 -0.18
CA ARG A 200 -9.28 -6.74 -0.67
C ARG A 200 -9.18 -5.24 -0.94
N LEU A 201 -10.14 -4.68 -1.66
CA LEU A 201 -10.22 -3.22 -1.90
C LEU A 201 -10.06 -2.39 -0.63
N THR A 202 -10.66 -2.86 0.47
CA THR A 202 -10.73 -2.15 1.75
C THR A 202 -9.60 -2.52 2.70
N GLU A 203 -8.69 -3.41 2.31
CA GLU A 203 -7.53 -3.83 3.10
C GLU A 203 -6.29 -3.15 2.51
N PHE A 204 -5.52 -2.43 3.33
CA PHE A 204 -4.39 -1.61 2.86
C PHE A 204 -3.05 -2.07 3.44
N ARG A 205 -1.97 -1.70 2.75
CA ARG A 205 -0.57 -2.02 3.07
C ARG A 205 0.25 -0.73 3.14
N LEU A 206 0.87 -0.42 4.27
CA LEU A 206 1.68 0.81 4.44
C LEU A 206 2.87 0.87 3.46
N GLU A 207 3.32 -0.29 2.99
CA GLU A 207 4.46 -0.43 2.09
C GLU A 207 4.23 0.31 0.77
N TYR A 208 3.01 0.25 0.23
CA TYR A 208 2.67 0.83 -1.08
C TYR A 208 1.32 1.57 -1.16
N ASP A 209 0.34 1.31 -0.29
CA ASP A 209 -0.94 2.02 -0.26
C ASP A 209 -0.83 3.28 0.60
N ARG A 210 -0.35 4.37 0.01
CA ARG A 210 -0.11 5.64 0.71
C ARG A 210 -0.67 6.84 -0.02
N LEU A 211 -1.27 7.76 0.74
CA LEU A 211 -1.68 9.06 0.24
C LEU A 211 -0.48 10.02 0.29
N ARG A 212 0.14 10.24 -0.88
CA ARG A 212 1.33 11.10 -1.03
C ARG A 212 1.01 12.57 -1.33
N SER A 213 -0.25 12.97 -1.16
CA SER A 213 -0.74 14.33 -1.45
C SER A 213 -0.88 15.14 -0.15
N PRO A 214 -0.05 16.17 0.06
CA PRO A 214 -0.17 17.11 1.18
C PRO A 214 -1.58 17.68 1.33
N ARG A 215 -2.18 18.10 0.22
CA ARG A 215 -3.51 18.70 0.18
C ARG A 215 -4.61 17.73 0.60
N LEU A 216 -4.56 16.49 0.11
CA LEU A 216 -5.54 15.48 0.51
C LEU A 216 -5.36 15.06 1.97
N LEU A 217 -4.12 15.00 2.46
CA LEU A 217 -3.84 14.71 3.87
C LEU A 217 -4.42 15.80 4.78
N GLU A 218 -4.16 17.07 4.47
CA GLU A 218 -4.73 18.21 5.19
C GLU A 218 -6.26 18.22 5.12
N LEU A 219 -6.84 17.97 3.95
CA LEU A 219 -8.28 17.87 3.78
C LEU A 219 -8.88 16.76 4.64
N LEU A 220 -8.31 15.55 4.60
CA LEU A 220 -8.78 14.42 5.40
C LEU A 220 -8.65 14.67 6.90
N ALA A 221 -7.65 15.44 7.33
CA ALA A 221 -7.52 15.86 8.73
C ALA A 221 -8.69 16.76 9.18
N THR A 222 -9.36 17.49 8.27
CA THR A 222 -10.56 18.27 8.60
C THR A 222 -11.84 17.44 8.65
N VAL A 223 -11.84 16.22 8.09
CA VAL A 223 -12.99 15.32 8.11
C VAL A 223 -13.19 14.75 9.52
N PRO A 224 -14.45 14.65 10.02
CA PRO A 224 -14.76 14.05 11.32
C PRO A 224 -14.16 12.65 11.48
N ALA A 225 -13.70 12.32 12.69
CA ALA A 225 -12.98 11.07 12.95
C ALA A 225 -13.78 9.81 12.62
N GLU A 226 -15.11 9.87 12.72
CA GLU A 226 -16.03 8.75 12.46
C GLU A 226 -16.19 8.44 10.96
N THR A 227 -15.98 9.43 10.10
CA THR A 227 -16.18 9.34 8.65
C THR A 227 -14.87 9.40 7.87
N ARG A 228 -13.79 9.94 8.47
CA ARG A 228 -12.44 10.00 7.89
C ARG A 228 -11.96 8.65 7.34
N PRO A 229 -12.05 7.51 8.07
CA PRO A 229 -11.68 6.19 7.52
C PRO A 229 -12.39 5.84 6.21
N LEU A 230 -13.65 6.25 6.04
CA LEU A 230 -14.43 5.95 4.85
C LEU A 230 -13.90 6.69 3.64
N PHE A 231 -13.61 7.99 3.79
CA PHE A 231 -13.02 8.80 2.71
C PHE A 231 -11.58 8.35 2.41
N THR A 232 -10.77 8.07 3.43
CA THR A 232 -9.42 7.52 3.26
C THR A 232 -9.44 6.22 2.47
N THR A 233 -10.38 5.31 2.75
CA THR A 233 -10.58 4.06 2.00
C THR A 233 -10.84 4.32 0.52
N VAL A 234 -11.72 5.28 0.19
CA VAL A 234 -12.04 5.63 -1.20
C VAL A 234 -10.82 6.18 -1.93
N TYR A 235 -10.10 7.12 -1.32
CA TYR A 235 -8.90 7.69 -1.95
C TYR A 235 -7.82 6.63 -2.15
N LEU A 236 -7.50 5.84 -1.14
CA LEU A 236 -6.51 4.77 -1.27
C LEU A 236 -6.92 3.75 -2.34
N GLY A 237 -8.21 3.39 -2.42
CA GLY A 237 -8.74 2.52 -3.47
C GLY A 237 -8.55 3.12 -4.87
N LEU A 238 -8.87 4.41 -5.06
CA LEU A 238 -8.65 5.11 -6.34
C LEU A 238 -7.16 5.19 -6.71
N PHE A 239 -6.28 5.51 -5.75
CA PHE A 239 -4.84 5.58 -5.99
C PHE A 239 -4.23 4.21 -6.27
N ARG A 240 -4.70 3.14 -5.62
CA ARG A 240 -4.28 1.78 -5.93
C ARG A 240 -4.65 1.40 -7.37
N LEU A 241 -5.87 1.70 -7.80
CA LEU A 241 -6.30 1.44 -9.18
C LEU A 241 -5.45 2.23 -10.19
N LEU A 242 -5.14 3.49 -9.89
CA LEU A 242 -4.22 4.30 -10.70
C LEU A 242 -2.80 3.70 -10.74
N HIS A 243 -2.31 3.17 -9.63
CA HIS A 243 -1.01 2.48 -9.56
C HIS A 243 -1.03 1.19 -10.39
N CYS A 244 -2.08 0.37 -10.33
CA CYS A 244 -2.25 -0.79 -11.20
C CYS A 244 -2.19 -0.41 -12.69
N LEU A 245 -2.85 0.68 -13.08
CA LEU A 245 -2.88 1.17 -14.47
C LEU A 245 -1.51 1.64 -14.98
N ALA A 246 -0.61 2.07 -14.09
CA ALA A 246 0.75 2.42 -14.48
C ALA A 246 1.50 1.22 -15.09
N TYR A 247 1.26 0.00 -14.59
CA TYR A 247 1.85 -1.24 -15.15
C TYR A 247 1.25 -1.61 -16.51
N VAL A 248 0.00 -1.23 -16.78
CA VAL A 248 -0.61 -1.41 -18.11
C VAL A 248 -0.02 -0.42 -19.10
N SER A 249 0.19 0.83 -18.69
CA SER A 249 0.71 1.90 -19.55
C SER A 249 2.18 1.71 -19.93
N GLN A 250 3.02 1.18 -19.04
CA GLN A 250 4.43 0.89 -19.33
C GLN A 250 4.62 -0.13 -20.47
N ASP A 251 3.67 -1.05 -20.63
CA ASP A 251 3.68 -2.10 -21.65
C ASP A 251 3.08 -1.65 -23.00
N ALA A 252 2.69 -0.38 -23.15
CA ALA A 252 2.02 0.13 -24.35
C ALA A 252 2.92 0.12 -25.62
N GLN A 253 4.24 0.00 -25.45
CA GLN A 253 5.23 -0.02 -26.53
C GLN A 253 5.58 -1.48 -26.89
N GLY A 254 4.66 -2.21 -27.52
CA GLY A 254 4.91 -3.60 -27.96
C GLY A 254 3.65 -4.44 -28.17
N PRO A 255 3.79 -5.76 -28.43
CA PRO A 255 2.66 -6.68 -28.35
C PRO A 255 2.11 -6.66 -26.92
N ILE A 256 0.80 -6.46 -26.75
CA ILE A 256 0.16 -6.41 -25.43
C ILE A 256 0.56 -7.68 -24.66
N PRO A 257 1.27 -7.56 -23.53
CA PRO A 257 1.57 -8.71 -22.71
C PRO A 257 0.27 -9.25 -22.14
N ARG A 258 0.06 -10.56 -22.25
CA ARG A 258 -1.19 -11.22 -21.81
C ARG A 258 -1.58 -10.93 -20.35
N ARG A 259 -0.60 -10.70 -19.47
CA ARG A 259 -0.83 -10.28 -18.07
C ARG A 259 -1.64 -8.99 -17.93
N VAL A 260 -1.57 -8.09 -18.92
CA VAL A 260 -2.34 -6.84 -18.95
C VAL A 260 -3.84 -7.11 -18.95
N ARG A 261 -4.31 -8.19 -19.58
CA ARG A 261 -5.73 -8.57 -19.57
C ARG A 261 -6.20 -8.90 -18.16
N VAL A 262 -5.37 -9.62 -17.41
CA VAL A 262 -5.62 -9.96 -16.01
C VAL A 262 -5.64 -8.70 -15.13
N LEU A 263 -4.73 -7.75 -15.37
CA LEU A 263 -4.73 -6.46 -14.65
C LEU A 263 -5.93 -5.57 -15.01
N LEU A 264 -6.37 -5.55 -16.27
CA LEU A 264 -7.56 -4.79 -16.67
C LEU A 264 -8.84 -5.40 -16.10
N ALA A 265 -8.94 -6.73 -16.03
CA ALA A 265 -10.03 -7.42 -15.34
C ALA A 265 -10.04 -7.11 -13.84
N LEU A 266 -8.85 -7.07 -13.20
CA LEU A 266 -8.70 -6.61 -11.83
C LEU A 266 -9.26 -5.19 -11.65
N VAL A 267 -8.81 -4.24 -12.48
CA VAL A 267 -9.23 -2.83 -12.39
C VAL A 267 -10.74 -2.71 -12.54
N ARG A 268 -11.35 -3.42 -13.49
CA ARG A 268 -12.80 -3.47 -13.68
C ARG A 268 -13.52 -3.98 -12.43
N SER A 269 -13.11 -5.14 -11.91
CA SER A 269 -13.73 -5.77 -10.74
C SER A 269 -13.64 -4.88 -9.49
N GLU A 270 -12.46 -4.32 -9.25
CA GLU A 270 -12.20 -3.47 -8.08
C GLU A 270 -12.88 -2.10 -8.20
N ALA A 271 -13.03 -1.56 -9.42
CA ALA A 271 -13.84 -0.37 -9.66
C ALA A 271 -15.33 -0.60 -9.33
N LEU A 272 -15.88 -1.76 -9.70
CA LEU A 272 -17.26 -2.12 -9.34
C LEU A 272 -17.41 -2.41 -7.83
N SER A 273 -16.39 -2.97 -7.20
CA SER A 273 -16.35 -3.11 -5.74
C SER A 273 -16.35 -1.74 -5.05
N LEU A 274 -15.61 -0.76 -5.60
CA LEU A 274 -15.61 0.62 -5.13
C LEU A 274 -16.97 1.29 -5.30
N VAL A 275 -17.69 1.01 -6.38
CA VAL A 275 -19.09 1.47 -6.56
C VAL A 275 -19.98 0.95 -5.42
N GLY A 276 -19.84 -0.32 -5.06
CA GLY A 276 -20.55 -0.92 -3.92
C GLY A 276 -20.24 -0.19 -2.61
N TYR A 277 -18.96 0.03 -2.33
CA TYR A 277 -18.51 0.77 -1.15
C TYR A 277 -19.03 2.21 -1.12
N LEU A 278 -18.96 2.93 -2.27
CA LEU A 278 -19.43 4.30 -2.40
C LEU A 278 -20.95 4.42 -2.12
N LYS A 279 -21.74 3.44 -2.55
CA LYS A 279 -23.20 3.44 -2.35
C LYS A 279 -23.63 2.99 -0.96
N ASN A 280 -23.00 1.94 -0.45
CA ASN A 280 -23.51 1.21 0.71
C ASN A 280 -22.82 1.64 2.01
N GLU A 281 -21.55 2.05 1.96
CA GLU A 281 -20.78 2.39 3.16
C GLU A 281 -20.66 3.91 3.36
N ILE A 282 -20.17 4.63 2.35
CA ILE A 282 -19.86 6.06 2.52
C ILE A 282 -21.08 6.97 2.30
N ALA A 283 -21.87 6.79 1.24
CA ALA A 283 -22.99 7.69 0.96
C ALA A 283 -24.01 7.80 2.12
N PRO A 284 -24.37 6.71 2.84
CA PRO A 284 -25.25 6.81 4.00
C PRO A 284 -24.64 7.53 5.19
N ARG A 285 -23.30 7.57 5.28
CA ARG A 285 -22.53 8.06 6.45
C ARG A 285 -21.75 9.35 6.16
N ALA A 286 -21.78 9.85 4.93
CA ALA A 286 -20.98 11.00 4.50
C ALA A 286 -21.34 12.32 5.18
N GLY A 287 -22.47 12.38 5.89
CA GLY A 287 -22.93 13.59 6.58
C GLY A 287 -23.77 14.49 5.65
N PRO A 288 -23.29 15.66 5.18
CA PRO A 288 -24.09 16.61 4.41
C PRO A 288 -24.65 16.06 3.10
N LYS A 289 -25.90 16.44 2.76
CA LYS A 289 -26.59 16.01 1.50
C LYS A 289 -25.76 16.24 0.21
N PRO A 290 -25.05 17.37 0.02
CA PRO A 290 -24.24 17.57 -1.17
C PRO A 290 -23.11 16.54 -1.31
N LEU A 291 -22.49 16.16 -0.20
CA LEU A 291 -21.41 15.18 -0.14
C LEU A 291 -21.94 13.76 -0.36
N GLN A 292 -23.09 13.42 0.24
CA GLN A 292 -23.81 12.16 -0.08
C GLN A 292 -24.11 12.05 -1.57
N ALA A 293 -24.63 13.13 -2.18
CA ALA A 293 -24.93 13.18 -3.60
C ALA A 293 -23.67 13.07 -4.46
N ALA A 294 -22.53 13.63 -4.02
CA ALA A 294 -21.25 13.47 -4.69
C ALA A 294 -20.76 12.01 -4.68
N CYS A 295 -20.84 11.33 -3.54
CA CYS A 295 -20.50 9.90 -3.44
C CYS A 295 -21.39 9.04 -4.36
N LEU A 296 -22.70 9.30 -4.41
CA LEU A 296 -23.63 8.58 -5.29
C LEU A 296 -23.40 8.89 -6.78
N ARG A 297 -23.02 10.14 -7.11
CA ARG A 297 -22.63 10.51 -8.47
C ARG A 297 -21.34 9.78 -8.88
N ALA A 298 -20.31 9.82 -8.04
CA ALA A 298 -19.07 9.10 -8.28
C ALA A 298 -19.30 7.60 -8.51
N ALA A 299 -20.14 6.97 -7.67
CA ALA A 299 -20.52 5.57 -7.85
C ALA A 299 -21.25 5.31 -9.17
N ARG A 300 -22.11 6.22 -9.62
CA ARG A 300 -22.82 6.10 -10.90
C ARG A 300 -21.86 6.26 -12.07
N ASP A 301 -21.00 7.26 -12.01
CA ASP A 301 -20.05 7.59 -13.09
C ASP A 301 -19.03 6.46 -13.26
N ILE A 302 -18.46 5.95 -12.15
CA ILE A 302 -17.57 4.79 -12.18
C ILE A 302 -18.29 3.57 -12.77
N ALA A 303 -19.51 3.25 -12.32
CA ALA A 303 -20.24 2.09 -12.80
C ALA A 303 -20.52 2.19 -14.32
N ARG A 304 -21.05 3.33 -14.76
CA ARG A 304 -21.41 3.57 -16.15
C ARG A 304 -20.19 3.53 -17.07
N GLU A 305 -19.12 4.20 -16.66
CA GLU A 305 -17.92 4.31 -17.49
C GLU A 305 -17.12 3.01 -17.51
N THR A 306 -17.04 2.28 -16.39
CA THR A 306 -16.43 0.94 -16.35
C THR A 306 -17.14 -0.01 -17.30
N GLU A 307 -18.46 0.02 -17.31
CA GLU A 307 -19.27 -0.81 -18.20
C GLU A 307 -19.14 -0.39 -19.68
N ARG A 308 -19.04 0.91 -19.95
CA ARG A 308 -18.73 1.43 -21.30
C ARG A 308 -17.35 0.96 -21.77
N ILE A 309 -16.32 1.10 -20.94
CA ILE A 309 -14.96 0.65 -21.26
C ILE A 309 -14.93 -0.86 -21.53
N ALA A 310 -15.66 -1.64 -20.73
CA ALA A 310 -15.78 -3.09 -20.94
C ALA A 310 -16.35 -3.40 -22.33
N ARG A 311 -17.54 -2.88 -22.66
CA ARG A 311 -18.21 -3.17 -23.92
C ARG A 311 -17.51 -2.61 -25.16
N ASP A 312 -16.99 -1.39 -25.07
CA ASP A 312 -16.50 -0.66 -26.24
C ASP A 312 -14.99 -0.85 -26.48
N ILE A 313 -14.22 -1.16 -25.43
CA ILE A 313 -12.75 -1.18 -25.49
C ILE A 313 -12.17 -2.55 -25.13
N LEU A 314 -12.61 -3.18 -24.02
CA LEU A 314 -12.02 -4.45 -23.58
C LEU A 314 -12.37 -5.62 -24.50
N VAL A 315 -13.54 -5.61 -25.14
CA VAL A 315 -13.93 -6.61 -26.17
C VAL A 315 -12.94 -6.63 -27.35
N GLU A 316 -12.27 -5.51 -27.62
CA GLU A 316 -11.32 -5.39 -28.74
C GLU A 316 -9.88 -5.79 -28.37
N LEU A 317 -9.63 -6.29 -27.15
CA LEU A 317 -8.28 -6.67 -26.68
C LEU A 317 -7.60 -7.78 -27.51
N ASP A 318 -8.37 -8.60 -28.22
CA ASP A 318 -7.84 -9.61 -29.14
C ASP A 318 -7.58 -9.06 -30.55
N ARG A 319 -8.26 -7.98 -30.93
CA ARG A 319 -8.28 -7.44 -32.29
C ARG A 319 -7.39 -6.22 -32.46
N ASP A 320 -7.28 -5.39 -31.42
CA ASP A 320 -6.58 -4.12 -31.46
C ASP A 320 -5.52 -4.01 -30.35
N ARG A 321 -4.27 -3.83 -30.78
CA ARG A 321 -3.11 -3.66 -29.89
C ARG A 321 -3.16 -2.36 -29.09
N ALA A 322 -3.87 -1.35 -29.57
CA ALA A 322 -4.06 -0.09 -28.85
C ALA A 322 -5.21 -0.15 -27.83
N ALA A 323 -6.03 -1.21 -27.81
CA ALA A 323 -7.17 -1.33 -26.90
C ALA A 323 -6.74 -1.29 -25.43
N ALA A 324 -5.65 -1.96 -25.06
CA ALA A 324 -5.13 -1.93 -23.68
C ALA A 324 -4.70 -0.52 -23.25
N ALA A 325 -3.99 0.21 -24.11
CA ALA A 325 -3.56 1.57 -23.83
C ALA A 325 -4.76 2.53 -23.73
N ARG A 326 -5.76 2.39 -24.62
CA ARG A 326 -7.00 3.18 -24.56
C ARG A 326 -7.82 2.87 -23.31
N ALA A 327 -7.94 1.60 -22.91
CA ALA A 327 -8.62 1.21 -21.69
C ALA A 327 -7.90 1.79 -20.47
N SER A 328 -6.56 1.69 -20.45
CA SER A 328 -5.77 2.26 -19.37
C SER A 328 -5.96 3.76 -19.26
N TYR A 329 -5.88 4.48 -20.39
CA TYR A 329 -6.12 5.92 -20.43
C TYR A 329 -7.53 6.29 -19.96
N ALA A 330 -8.56 5.59 -20.44
CA ALA A 330 -9.95 5.86 -20.07
C ALA A 330 -10.20 5.65 -18.56
N PHE A 331 -9.71 4.54 -17.99
CA PHE A 331 -9.80 4.30 -16.55
C PHE A 331 -8.99 5.34 -15.74
N THR A 332 -7.79 5.71 -16.20
CA THR A 332 -6.99 6.75 -15.54
C THR A 332 -7.75 8.06 -15.49
N GLN A 333 -8.33 8.52 -16.61
CA GLN A 333 -9.12 9.75 -16.65
C GLN A 333 -10.35 9.68 -15.74
N LEU A 334 -11.06 8.55 -15.76
CA LEU A 334 -12.20 8.30 -14.86
C LEU A 334 -11.79 8.45 -13.40
N PHE A 335 -10.77 7.74 -12.94
CA PHE A 335 -10.39 7.74 -11.52
C PHE A 335 -9.80 9.08 -11.09
N GLN A 336 -9.00 9.75 -11.94
CA GLN A 336 -8.51 11.11 -11.68
C GLN A 336 -9.66 12.11 -11.52
N ALA A 337 -10.67 12.05 -12.39
CA ALA A 337 -11.86 12.89 -12.29
C ALA A 337 -12.63 12.65 -10.99
N GLN A 338 -12.72 11.39 -10.51
CA GLN A 338 -13.37 11.10 -9.24
C GLN A 338 -12.58 11.58 -8.02
N VAL A 339 -11.24 11.51 -8.05
CA VAL A 339 -10.41 12.12 -7.00
C VAL A 339 -10.71 13.62 -6.90
N VAL A 340 -10.72 14.33 -8.02
CA VAL A 340 -11.02 15.77 -8.08
C VAL A 340 -12.45 16.06 -7.59
N ALA A 341 -13.45 15.35 -8.11
CA ALA A 341 -14.85 15.60 -7.79
C ALA A 341 -15.18 15.35 -6.30
N LEU A 342 -14.59 14.30 -5.69
CA LEU A 342 -14.76 14.02 -4.27
C LEU A 342 -14.02 15.04 -3.40
N THR A 343 -12.86 15.52 -3.85
CA THR A 343 -12.08 16.57 -3.16
C THR A 343 -12.86 17.88 -3.12
N GLU A 344 -13.39 18.29 -4.28
CA GLU A 344 -14.23 19.49 -4.40
C GLU A 344 -15.52 19.39 -3.58
N ALA A 345 -16.10 18.18 -3.46
CA ALA A 345 -17.28 17.97 -2.63
C ALA A 345 -16.98 18.03 -1.12
N LEU A 346 -15.79 17.61 -0.70
CA LEU A 346 -15.35 17.69 0.70
C LEU A 346 -14.97 19.12 1.10
N SER A 347 -14.32 19.87 0.19
CA SER A 347 -13.95 21.26 0.40
C SER A 347 -14.08 22.03 -0.92
N PRO A 348 -15.17 22.80 -1.11
CA PRO A 348 -15.36 23.58 -2.32
C PRO A 348 -14.23 24.59 -2.56
N GLY A 349 -13.74 24.67 -3.79
CA GLY A 349 -12.60 25.49 -4.21
C GLY A 349 -11.24 24.80 -4.06
N SER A 350 -11.16 23.67 -3.36
CA SER A 350 -9.89 22.96 -3.11
C SER A 350 -9.29 22.30 -4.35
N ALA A 351 -10.11 22.01 -5.37
CA ALA A 351 -9.66 21.44 -6.63
C ALA A 351 -10.10 22.32 -7.82
N SER A 352 -9.89 23.63 -7.69
CA SER A 352 -10.17 24.62 -8.74
C SER A 352 -8.90 25.01 -9.52
N GLY A 353 -9.02 25.21 -10.84
CA GLY A 353 -7.94 25.68 -11.70
C GLY A 353 -7.62 24.76 -12.90
N GLU A 354 -6.53 25.07 -13.60
CA GLU A 354 -6.02 24.25 -14.70
C GLU A 354 -5.36 22.97 -14.14
N ALA A 355 -5.68 21.81 -14.73
CA ALA A 355 -5.20 20.49 -14.32
C ALA A 355 -5.35 20.19 -12.81
N PRO A 356 -6.60 20.19 -12.26
CA PRO A 356 -6.85 20.10 -10.83
C PRO A 356 -6.28 18.82 -10.18
N TYR A 357 -6.27 17.69 -10.90
CA TYR A 357 -5.66 16.46 -10.40
C TYR A 357 -4.14 16.60 -10.20
N GLU A 358 -3.43 17.18 -11.15
CA GLU A 358 -1.96 17.35 -11.09
C GLU A 358 -1.54 18.22 -9.91
N GLN A 359 -2.33 19.25 -9.62
CA GLN A 359 -2.12 20.09 -8.44
C GLN A 359 -2.30 19.30 -7.13
N LEU A 360 -3.32 18.44 -7.06
CA LEU A 360 -3.54 17.60 -5.88
C LEU A 360 -2.39 16.63 -5.64
N VAL A 361 -1.78 16.06 -6.69
CA VAL A 361 -0.73 15.03 -6.57
C VAL A 361 0.68 15.55 -6.86
N SER A 362 0.90 16.86 -6.71
CA SER A 362 2.17 17.52 -7.04
C SER A 362 3.34 16.91 -6.25
N ALA A 363 4.21 16.18 -6.97
CA ALA A 363 5.39 15.57 -6.38
C ALA A 363 6.41 16.61 -5.86
N THR A 364 6.42 17.80 -6.45
CA THR A 364 7.24 18.93 -5.99
C THR A 364 6.73 19.44 -4.65
N GLU A 365 5.42 19.69 -4.53
CA GLU A 365 4.78 20.15 -3.28
C GLU A 365 4.99 19.13 -2.15
N SER A 366 4.82 17.84 -2.43
CA SER A 366 5.10 16.76 -1.47
C SER A 366 6.57 16.74 -1.02
N ALA A 367 7.51 16.95 -1.96
CA ALA A 367 8.93 16.95 -1.64
C ALA A 367 9.35 18.21 -0.86
N GLU A 368 8.80 19.39 -1.18
CA GLU A 368 9.04 20.65 -0.48
C GLU A 368 8.52 20.59 0.95
N ARG A 369 7.27 20.13 1.15
CA ARG A 369 6.68 19.94 2.48
C ARG A 369 7.51 18.99 3.32
N LEU A 370 7.86 17.81 2.79
CA LEU A 370 8.68 16.86 3.52
C LEU A 370 10.06 17.44 3.87
N ARG A 371 10.71 18.14 2.93
CA ARG A 371 12.00 18.80 3.15
C ARG A 371 11.92 19.85 4.27
N ARG A 372 10.89 20.70 4.27
CA ARG A 372 10.62 21.68 5.33
C ARG A 372 10.44 21.02 6.68
N ASP A 373 9.59 20.01 6.75
CA ASP A 373 9.20 19.41 8.03
C ASP A 373 10.35 18.57 8.62
N LEU A 374 11.15 17.87 7.81
CA LEU A 374 12.37 17.19 8.26
C LEU A 374 13.40 18.15 8.86
N TRP A 375 13.56 19.33 8.25
CA TRP A 375 14.48 20.35 8.76
C TRP A 375 14.02 20.87 10.12
N VAL A 376 12.73 21.21 10.26
CA VAL A 376 12.14 21.68 11.52
C VAL A 376 12.31 20.62 12.60
N PHE A 377 12.00 19.36 12.31
CA PHE A 377 12.15 18.26 13.25
C PHE A 377 13.60 18.17 13.75
N SER A 378 14.59 18.26 12.85
CA SER A 378 16.00 18.20 13.23
C SER A 378 16.41 19.37 14.13
N GLN A 379 15.90 20.59 13.86
CA GLN A 379 16.19 21.75 14.71
C GLN A 379 15.61 21.60 16.11
N LEU A 380 14.38 21.08 16.25
CA LEU A 380 13.77 20.85 17.56
C LEU A 380 14.57 19.80 18.36
N CYS A 381 15.00 18.71 17.73
CA CYS A 381 15.85 17.70 18.38
C CYS A 381 17.19 18.30 18.85
N ARG A 382 17.85 19.10 18.02
CA ARG A 382 19.11 19.78 18.35
C ARG A 382 18.95 20.81 19.49
N ALA A 383 17.83 21.53 19.52
CA ALA A 383 17.54 22.47 20.60
C ALA A 383 17.35 21.74 21.94
N ALA A 384 16.58 20.65 21.97
CA ALA A 384 16.42 19.81 23.16
C ALA A 384 17.77 19.23 23.63
N GLU A 385 18.56 18.70 22.68
CA GLU A 385 19.91 18.18 22.96
C GLU A 385 20.80 19.26 23.59
N GLY A 386 20.81 20.47 23.03
CA GLY A 386 21.60 21.60 23.53
C GLY A 386 21.22 22.01 24.95
N HIS A 387 19.93 22.06 25.27
CA HIS A 387 19.47 22.38 26.62
C HIS A 387 19.84 21.29 27.63
N LEU A 388 19.73 20.01 27.26
CA LEU A 388 20.12 18.89 28.13
C LEU A 388 21.62 18.87 28.42
N ARG A 389 22.47 19.16 27.42
CA ARG A 389 23.93 19.24 27.62
C ARG A 389 24.36 20.40 28.53
N ASN A 390 23.56 21.46 28.58
CA ASN A 390 23.80 22.62 29.45
C ASN A 390 23.08 22.49 30.81
N ASP A 391 22.59 21.30 31.17
CA ASP A 391 21.81 21.01 32.38
C ASP A 391 20.57 21.90 32.59
N ASN A 392 20.07 22.55 31.53
CA ASN A 392 18.85 23.35 31.55
C ASN A 392 17.62 22.47 31.26
N VAL A 393 17.24 21.69 32.27
CA VAL A 393 16.12 20.72 32.20
C VAL A 393 14.77 21.38 31.90
N PRO A 394 14.39 22.53 32.50
CA PRO A 394 13.10 23.15 32.20
C PRO A 394 12.96 23.58 30.74
N SER A 395 14.01 24.16 30.14
CA SER A 395 13.97 24.51 28.71
C SER A 395 13.98 23.27 27.82
N ALA A 396 14.69 22.21 28.19
CA ALA A 396 14.64 20.94 27.46
C ALA A 396 13.22 20.33 27.47
N GLU A 397 12.50 20.43 28.58
CA GLU A 397 11.11 19.95 28.71
C GLU A 397 10.15 20.70 27.77
N ALA A 398 10.24 22.03 27.71
CA ALA A 398 9.45 22.85 26.81
C ALA A 398 9.68 22.46 25.34
N VAL A 399 10.94 22.28 24.95
CA VAL A 399 11.29 21.87 23.58
C VAL A 399 10.85 20.44 23.29
N ILE A 400 10.95 19.51 24.23
CA ILE A 400 10.48 18.13 24.03
C ILE A 400 8.96 18.07 23.91
N SER A 401 8.24 18.91 24.66
CA SER A 401 6.79 19.07 24.47
C SER A 401 6.46 19.60 23.08
N SER A 402 7.27 20.53 22.58
CA SER A 402 7.20 21.02 21.19
C SER A 402 7.51 19.91 20.17
N ILE A 403 8.48 19.03 20.45
CA ILE A 403 8.78 17.85 19.61
C ILE A 403 7.58 16.90 19.56
N VAL A 404 6.92 16.64 20.68
CA VAL A 404 5.75 15.76 20.73
C VAL A 404 4.57 16.35 19.96
N ALA A 405 4.32 17.66 20.11
CA ALA A 405 3.31 18.36 19.32
C ALA A 405 3.64 18.32 17.81
N PHE A 406 4.91 18.58 17.46
CA PHE A 406 5.38 18.51 16.08
C PHE A 406 5.28 17.10 15.50
N LEU A 407 5.57 16.06 16.29
CA LEU A 407 5.44 14.66 15.88
C LEU A 407 3.98 14.33 15.50
N GLY A 408 2.99 14.84 16.24
CA GLY A 408 1.58 14.73 15.85
C GLY A 408 1.28 15.35 14.50
N TYR A 409 1.67 16.61 14.32
CA TYR A 409 1.56 17.30 13.04
C TYR A 409 2.28 16.55 11.90
N PHE A 410 3.45 15.98 12.19
CA PHE A 410 4.23 15.21 11.22
C PHE A 410 3.53 13.90 10.85
N GLN A 411 3.00 13.15 11.82
CA GLN A 411 2.25 11.91 11.58
C GLN A 411 0.99 12.13 10.74
N ASP A 412 0.26 13.22 10.99
CA ASP A 412 -0.97 13.55 10.27
C ASP A 412 -0.77 13.93 8.80
N GLY A 413 0.46 14.27 8.40
CA GLY A 413 0.75 14.68 7.02
C GLY A 413 2.07 14.13 6.48
N SER A 414 3.18 14.66 6.97
CA SER A 414 4.49 14.47 6.35
C SER A 414 5.08 13.06 6.51
N TYR A 415 4.61 12.28 7.49
CA TYR A 415 5.01 10.89 7.67
C TYR A 415 4.65 10.02 6.45
N GLN A 416 3.47 10.24 5.84
CA GLN A 416 3.05 9.50 4.63
C GLN A 416 3.90 9.83 3.39
N LEU A 417 4.71 10.90 3.45
CA LEU A 417 5.59 11.35 2.37
C LEU A 417 6.98 10.71 2.45
N LEU A 418 7.32 10.08 3.57
CA LEU A 418 8.57 9.36 3.76
C LEU A 418 8.68 8.16 2.81
N ARG A 419 9.91 7.70 2.55
CA ARG A 419 10.08 6.39 1.92
C ARG A 419 9.83 5.33 2.97
N TYR A 420 9.36 4.18 2.52
CA TYR A 420 9.01 3.09 3.42
C TYR A 420 10.20 2.61 4.28
N VAL A 421 11.40 2.62 3.71
CA VAL A 421 12.66 2.31 4.43
C VAL A 421 12.94 3.27 5.59
N ASP A 422 12.47 4.52 5.51
CA ASP A 422 12.75 5.53 6.53
C ASP A 422 11.86 5.36 7.77
N TYR A 423 10.72 4.67 7.67
CA TYR A 423 9.69 4.60 8.73
C TYR A 423 10.26 4.08 10.05
N GLU A 424 11.09 3.03 10.01
CA GLU A 424 11.60 2.38 11.24
C GLU A 424 12.33 3.36 12.17
N ALA A 425 13.10 4.30 11.63
CA ALA A 425 13.80 5.26 12.46
C ALA A 425 12.83 6.23 13.16
N PHE A 426 11.75 6.63 12.49
CA PHE A 426 10.70 7.48 13.06
C PHE A 426 9.85 6.70 14.06
N ASP A 427 9.49 5.45 13.75
CA ASP A 427 8.72 4.58 14.64
C ASP A 427 9.47 4.35 15.96
N ARG A 428 10.78 4.04 15.89
CA ARG A 428 11.64 3.85 17.07
C ARG A 428 11.73 5.13 17.90
N PHE A 429 11.85 6.29 17.26
CA PHE A 429 11.91 7.57 17.98
C PHE A 429 10.56 7.95 18.61
N SER A 430 9.45 7.70 17.91
CA SER A 430 8.10 7.89 18.45
C SER A 430 7.83 6.99 19.66
N ALA A 431 8.21 5.71 19.57
CA ALA A 431 8.14 4.77 20.68
C ALA A 431 8.99 5.24 21.87
N LEU A 432 10.22 5.69 21.61
CA LEU A 432 11.10 6.26 22.64
C LEU A 432 10.43 7.43 23.37
N LEU A 433 9.84 8.38 22.65
CA LEU A 433 9.14 9.53 23.25
C LEU A 433 7.90 9.12 24.06
N THR A 434 7.28 7.99 23.71
CA THR A 434 6.13 7.43 24.45
C THR A 434 6.56 6.72 25.73
N GLU A 435 7.67 5.96 25.66
CA GLU A 435 8.19 5.15 26.75
C GLU A 435 9.02 5.95 27.75
N LEU A 436 9.46 7.15 27.39
CA LEU A 436 10.35 7.95 28.23
C LEU A 436 9.66 8.37 29.53
N PRO A 437 10.17 7.97 30.71
CA PRO A 437 9.75 8.56 31.97
C PRO A 437 10.21 10.02 31.99
N TRP A 438 9.26 10.96 32.14
CA TRP A 438 9.56 12.38 32.22
C TRP A 438 9.19 12.95 33.60
N PRO A 439 10.07 13.74 34.26
CA PRO A 439 11.41 14.15 33.79
C PRO A 439 12.43 13.01 33.73
N PRO A 440 13.49 13.10 32.91
CA PRO A 440 14.54 12.10 32.83
C PRO A 440 15.35 12.17 34.13
N GLU A 441 15.00 11.27 35.05
CA GLU A 441 15.63 11.18 36.36
C GLU A 441 16.98 10.46 36.25
N GLY A 442 18.03 11.14 36.70
CA GLY A 442 19.38 10.58 36.76
C GLY A 442 20.27 10.90 35.54
N PRO A 443 21.60 11.02 35.75
CA PRO A 443 22.54 11.35 34.68
C PRO A 443 22.53 10.36 33.51
N ALA A 444 22.36 9.06 33.77
CA ALA A 444 22.38 8.02 32.75
C ALA A 444 21.21 8.13 31.75
N VAL A 445 20.01 8.44 32.24
CA VAL A 445 18.82 8.62 31.39
C VAL A 445 18.96 9.86 30.50
N ARG A 446 19.53 10.94 31.05
CA ARG A 446 19.82 12.16 30.27
C ARG A 446 20.86 11.94 29.19
N THR A 447 21.97 11.26 29.52
CA THR A 447 23.01 10.93 28.52
C THR A 447 22.44 10.08 27.39
N ARG A 448 21.63 9.07 27.72
CA ARG A 448 20.96 8.24 26.72
C ARG A 448 20.02 9.06 25.83
N LEU A 449 19.19 9.91 26.42
CA LEU A 449 18.30 10.80 25.66
C LEU A 449 19.07 11.75 24.73
N ILE A 450 20.21 12.30 25.17
CA ILE A 450 21.09 13.12 24.34
C ILE A 450 21.59 12.31 23.13
N GLU A 451 22.03 11.06 23.35
CA GLU A 451 22.48 10.17 22.29
C GLU A 451 21.36 9.83 21.29
N ASP A 452 20.16 9.53 21.80
CA ASP A 452 18.99 9.21 20.99
C ASP A 452 18.52 10.42 20.16
N LEU A 453 18.47 11.62 20.74
CA LEU A 453 18.16 12.88 20.04
C LEU A 453 19.17 13.18 18.94
N ARG A 454 20.47 12.99 19.24
CA ARG A 454 21.54 13.20 18.26
C ARG A 454 21.45 12.19 17.12
N GLY A 455 21.26 10.91 17.45
CA GLY A 455 21.12 9.83 16.47
C GLY A 455 19.95 10.07 15.52
N PHE A 456 18.79 10.45 16.07
CA PHE A 456 17.62 10.78 15.26
C PHE A 456 17.80 12.06 14.44
N SER A 457 18.44 13.10 14.98
CA SER A 457 18.78 14.32 14.23
C SER A 457 19.65 14.01 12.99
N GLN A 458 20.62 13.10 13.12
CA GLN A 458 21.43 12.63 11.99
C GLN A 458 20.59 11.89 10.94
N VAL A 459 19.63 11.06 11.37
CA VAL A 459 18.69 10.41 10.44
C VAL A 459 17.89 11.47 9.68
N LEU A 460 17.31 12.45 10.38
CA LEU A 460 16.53 13.53 9.78
C LEU A 460 17.34 14.33 8.75
N GLU A 461 18.60 14.61 9.04
CA GLU A 461 19.51 15.31 8.11
C GLU A 461 19.87 14.49 6.88
N ASN A 462 20.13 13.19 7.07
CA ASN A 462 20.40 12.28 5.96
C ASN A 462 19.18 12.16 5.05
N THR A 463 17.98 12.03 5.63
CA THR A 463 16.72 11.99 4.90
C THR A 463 16.44 13.33 4.21
N PHE A 464 16.67 14.46 4.88
CA PHE A 464 16.58 15.80 4.29
C PHE A 464 17.49 15.96 3.07
N ALA A 465 18.74 15.51 3.17
CA ALA A 465 19.70 15.56 2.07
C ALA A 465 19.28 14.65 0.92
N ALA A 466 18.75 13.46 1.21
CA ALA A 466 18.22 12.54 0.21
C ALA A 466 16.98 13.11 -0.51
N VAL A 467 16.07 13.74 0.22
CA VAL A 467 14.90 14.44 -0.35
C VAL A 467 15.35 15.61 -1.22
N SER A 468 16.32 16.40 -0.76
CA SER A 468 16.84 17.57 -1.50
C SER A 468 17.52 17.21 -2.82
N ARG A 469 17.99 15.98 -2.99
CA ARG A 469 18.58 15.48 -4.25
C ARG A 469 17.55 14.93 -5.25
N ARG A 470 16.26 14.88 -4.88
CA ARG A 470 15.19 14.36 -5.75
C ARG A 470 15.07 15.22 -7.02
N ALA A 471 14.78 14.56 -8.15
CA ALA A 471 14.71 15.23 -9.45
C ALA A 471 13.67 16.36 -9.48
N GLN A 472 12.57 16.21 -8.73
CA GLN A 472 11.48 17.18 -8.65
C GLN A 472 11.87 18.51 -7.99
N LEU A 473 12.95 18.53 -7.19
CA LEU A 473 13.43 19.74 -6.51
C LEU A 473 14.60 20.40 -7.24
N ARG A 474 14.98 19.93 -8.43
CA ARG A 474 16.03 20.57 -9.23
C ARG A 474 15.60 21.99 -9.60
N GLY A 475 16.38 22.99 -9.17
CA GLY A 475 16.08 24.40 -9.40
C GLY A 475 15.26 25.08 -8.29
N PHE A 476 14.78 24.33 -7.30
CA PHE A 476 14.02 24.86 -6.16
C PHE A 476 14.91 24.96 -4.91
N ASN A 477 15.22 26.19 -4.50
CA ASN A 477 15.97 26.45 -3.28
C ASN A 477 15.14 26.07 -2.03
N PHE A 478 15.82 25.80 -0.92
CA PHE A 478 15.16 25.56 0.35
C PHE A 478 14.70 26.90 0.96
N ASP A 479 13.39 27.07 1.14
CA ASP A 479 12.84 28.23 1.85
C ASP A 479 13.06 28.07 3.36
N ARG A 480 14.14 28.68 3.82
CA ARG A 480 14.54 28.64 5.22
C ARG A 480 13.66 29.54 6.09
N GLU A 481 13.17 30.65 5.56
CA GLU A 481 12.35 31.60 6.33
C GLU A 481 10.99 31.00 6.67
N GLU A 482 10.39 30.26 5.74
CA GLU A 482 9.18 29.50 6.02
C GLU A 482 9.40 28.39 7.05
N ALA A 483 10.51 27.65 6.94
CA ALA A 483 10.84 26.60 7.88
C ALA A 483 11.11 27.14 9.30
N GLU A 484 11.78 28.29 9.42
CA GLU A 484 12.01 28.97 10.70
C GLU A 484 10.69 29.45 11.33
N ARG A 485 9.78 30.04 10.54
CA ARG A 485 8.43 30.41 11.01
C ARG A 485 7.64 29.20 11.52
N LEU A 486 7.74 28.06 10.84
CA LEU A 486 7.10 26.82 11.29
C LEU A 486 7.69 26.32 12.61
N ARG A 487 9.03 26.30 12.75
CA ARG A 487 9.72 25.93 13.99
C ARG A 487 9.27 26.82 15.16
N ASP A 488 9.29 28.13 14.96
CA ASP A 488 9.05 29.11 16.03
C ASP A 488 7.61 29.04 16.56
N ARG A 489 6.64 28.71 15.69
CA ARG A 489 5.27 28.41 16.11
C ARG A 489 5.20 27.26 17.12
N PHE A 490 5.88 26.15 16.86
CA PHE A 490 5.88 25.01 17.79
C PHE A 490 6.65 25.31 19.09
N LEU A 491 7.74 26.08 19.02
CA LEU A 491 8.46 26.51 20.22
C LEU A 491 7.61 27.46 21.09
N ALA A 492 6.80 28.31 20.48
CA ALA A 492 5.88 29.20 21.19
C ALA A 492 4.71 28.46 21.84
N GLU A 493 4.24 27.37 21.25
CA GLU A 493 3.16 26.52 21.81
C GLU A 493 3.63 25.65 23.00
N GLY A 494 4.94 25.34 23.07
CA GLY A 494 5.54 24.59 24.17
C GLY A 494 6.10 25.43 25.33
N SER A 495 6.02 26.77 25.21
CA SER A 495 6.41 27.75 26.24
C SER A 495 5.23 28.10 27.13
#